data_AF-A0A967QTL5-F1
#
_entry.id   AF-A0A967QTL5-F1
#
_cell.length_a   1.000
_cell.length_b   1.000
_cell.length_c   1.000
_cell.angle_alpha   90.00
_cell.angle_beta   90.00
_cell.angle_gamma   90.00
#
_symmetry.space_group_name_H-M   'P 1'
#
loop_
_entity.id
_entity.type
_entity.pdbx_description
1 polymer ?
#
loop_
_entity_poly.entity_id
_entity_poly.type
_entity_poly.pdbx_seq_one_letter_code
_entity_poly.pdbx_strand_id
1 'polypeptide(L)'
;MLVPPWNRVDDALIAALPGLGFTGLSLLGPRDAPASPGLARVNVHVDIVAWETHRGFAGTGQALERVVHHLAKRRAGLFDSEEPTGLMTHHLEHDAACWELVAAFVGRTPLHPAVRWLSVAELFA
;
A
#
# COMPACT_ATOMS: atom_id res chain seq x y z
N MET A 1 -5.80 -3.06 -13.15
CA MET A 1 -5.93 -2.61 -11.75
C MET A 1 -6.38 -1.16 -11.74
N LEU A 2 -7.23 -0.77 -10.78
CA LEU A 2 -7.60 0.61 -10.48
C LEU A 2 -6.96 1.05 -9.16
N VAL A 3 -6.37 2.24 -9.14
CA VAL A 3 -6.00 2.99 -7.92
C VAL A 3 -6.81 4.28 -7.97
N PRO A 4 -7.89 4.41 -7.20
CA PRO A 4 -8.77 5.55 -7.34
C PRO A 4 -8.10 6.80 -6.76
N PRO A 5 -8.38 7.98 -7.33
CA PRO A 5 -7.93 9.25 -6.76
C PRO A 5 -8.30 9.36 -5.28
N TRP A 6 -7.37 9.85 -4.46
CA TRP A 6 -7.56 10.03 -3.03
C TRP A 6 -7.89 8.75 -2.24
N ASN A 7 -7.66 7.57 -2.80
CA ASN A 7 -8.04 6.27 -2.20
C ASN A 7 -9.54 6.19 -1.86
N ARG A 8 -10.40 6.89 -2.61
CA ARG A 8 -11.84 6.91 -2.41
C ARG A 8 -12.57 6.37 -3.63
N VAL A 9 -13.47 5.42 -3.40
CA VAL A 9 -14.29 4.79 -4.43
C VAL A 9 -15.60 4.38 -3.80
N ASP A 10 -16.69 4.49 -4.56
CA ASP A 10 -18.03 4.09 -4.12
C ASP A 10 -18.20 2.56 -4.22
N ASP A 11 -18.93 1.96 -3.28
CA ASP A 11 -19.14 0.50 -3.23
C ASP A 11 -19.83 -0.03 -4.48
N ALA A 12 -20.76 0.72 -5.08
CA ALA A 12 -21.42 0.31 -6.32
C ALA A 12 -20.43 0.29 -7.50
N LEU A 13 -19.44 1.19 -7.50
CA LEU A 13 -18.38 1.17 -8.49
C LEU A 13 -17.46 -0.04 -8.26
N ILE A 14 -17.05 -0.33 -7.02
CA ILE A 14 -16.25 -1.53 -6.70
C ILE A 14 -16.93 -2.79 -7.25
N ALA A 15 -18.25 -2.93 -7.04
CA ALA A 15 -19.03 -4.06 -7.52
C ALA A 15 -19.08 -4.16 -9.06
N ALA A 16 -19.03 -3.01 -9.77
CA ALA A 16 -19.04 -2.96 -11.22
C ALA A 16 -17.66 -3.22 -11.87
N LEU A 17 -16.55 -3.05 -11.13
CA LEU A 17 -15.18 -3.13 -11.67
C LEU A 17 -14.88 -4.41 -12.47
N PRO A 18 -15.24 -5.63 -12.01
CA PRO A 18 -15.00 -6.85 -12.80
C PRO A 18 -15.68 -6.81 -14.17
N GLY A 19 -16.94 -6.33 -14.22
CA GLY A 19 -17.70 -6.21 -15.47
C GLY A 19 -17.12 -5.18 -16.45
N LEU A 20 -16.30 -4.25 -15.95
CA LEU A 20 -15.56 -3.26 -16.75
C LEU A 20 -14.16 -3.75 -17.15
N GLY A 21 -13.79 -4.99 -16.81
CA GLY A 21 -12.50 -5.58 -17.15
C GLY A 21 -11.37 -5.28 -16.14
N PHE A 22 -11.69 -4.70 -14.98
CA PHE A 22 -10.69 -4.53 -13.93
C PHE A 22 -10.56 -5.80 -13.09
N THR A 23 -9.32 -6.27 -12.94
CA THR A 23 -8.97 -7.45 -12.14
C THR A 23 -8.38 -7.11 -10.78
N GLY A 24 -8.20 -5.81 -10.48
CA GLY A 24 -7.53 -5.38 -9.27
C GLY A 24 -7.94 -4.01 -8.78
N LEU A 25 -7.95 -3.82 -7.46
CA LEU A 25 -8.17 -2.58 -6.74
C LEU A 25 -7.09 -2.38 -5.67
N SER A 26 -6.56 -1.17 -5.55
CA SER A 26 -5.64 -0.78 -4.47
C SER A 26 -6.14 0.49 -3.79
N LEU A 27 -6.27 0.44 -2.47
CA LEU A 27 -6.64 1.57 -1.61
C LEU A 27 -5.58 1.80 -0.52
N LEU A 28 -5.82 2.78 0.35
CA LEU A 28 -5.00 3.04 1.52
C LEU A 28 -5.61 2.39 2.77
N GLY A 29 -4.80 1.64 3.51
CA GLY A 29 -5.17 0.97 4.75
C GLY A 29 -5.46 -0.53 4.60
N PRO A 30 -5.60 -1.25 5.72
CA PRO A 30 -5.86 -2.69 5.71
C PRO A 30 -7.19 -3.00 5.00
N ARG A 31 -7.29 -4.14 4.33
CA ARG A 31 -8.56 -4.58 3.73
C ARG A 31 -9.44 -5.28 4.78
N ASP A 32 -10.72 -4.96 4.78
CA ASP A 32 -11.70 -5.53 5.72
C ASP A 32 -12.06 -6.99 5.41
N ALA A 33 -11.79 -7.45 4.17
CA ALA A 33 -12.11 -8.80 3.71
C ALA A 33 -11.11 -9.29 2.64
N PRO A 34 -11.00 -10.62 2.44
CA PRO A 34 -10.37 -11.25 1.28
C PRO A 34 -10.80 -10.64 -0.06
N ALA A 35 -9.90 -10.75 -1.04
CA ALA A 35 -10.21 -10.40 -2.43
C ALA A 35 -11.53 -11.04 -2.87
N SER A 36 -12.42 -10.25 -3.48
CA SER A 36 -13.66 -10.78 -4.05
C SER A 36 -13.34 -11.57 -5.33
N PRO A 37 -14.12 -12.62 -5.67
CA PRO A 37 -13.92 -13.36 -6.91
C PRO A 37 -13.92 -12.41 -8.12
N GLY A 38 -12.85 -12.42 -8.91
CA GLY A 38 -12.70 -11.56 -10.08
C GLY A 38 -12.15 -10.15 -9.82
N LEU A 39 -11.91 -9.76 -8.57
CA LEU A 39 -11.26 -8.49 -8.21
C LEU A 39 -10.29 -8.66 -7.03
N ALA A 40 -9.00 -8.77 -7.33
CA ALA A 40 -7.96 -8.79 -6.31
C ALA A 40 -7.88 -7.43 -5.59
N ARG A 41 -7.75 -7.43 -4.27
CA ARG A 41 -7.57 -6.22 -3.46
C ARG A 41 -6.20 -6.23 -2.80
N VAL A 42 -5.36 -5.29 -3.19
CA VAL A 42 -3.96 -5.19 -2.74
C VAL A 42 -3.69 -3.75 -2.33
N ASN A 43 -3.86 -3.44 -1.06
CA ASN A 43 -3.77 -2.08 -0.55
C ASN A 43 -2.33 -1.67 -0.21
N VAL A 44 -2.12 -0.36 -0.15
CA VAL A 44 -0.94 0.29 0.42
C VAL A 44 -1.25 0.79 1.83
N HIS A 45 -0.22 0.95 2.65
CA HIS A 45 -0.36 1.22 4.09
C HIS A 45 0.51 2.38 4.55
N VAL A 46 1.55 2.70 3.78
CA VAL A 46 2.58 3.67 4.13
C VAL A 46 2.59 4.75 3.07
N ASP A 47 1.82 5.82 3.29
CA ASP A 47 2.07 7.07 2.57
C ASP A 47 3.26 7.78 3.22
N ILE A 48 4.16 8.33 2.42
CA ILE A 48 5.34 9.06 2.90
C ILE A 48 5.21 10.57 2.73
N VAL A 49 4.08 11.04 2.19
CA VAL A 49 3.79 12.47 1.99
C VAL A 49 2.86 12.99 3.08
N ALA A 50 3.20 14.15 3.65
CA ALA A 50 2.39 14.84 4.65
C ALA A 50 1.36 15.77 3.99
N TRP A 51 0.35 15.17 3.36
CA TRP A 51 -0.65 15.88 2.55
C TRP A 51 -1.39 17.00 3.28
N GLU A 52 -1.68 16.80 4.57
CA GLU A 52 -2.48 17.72 5.38
C GLU A 52 -1.69 18.92 5.91
N THR A 53 -0.35 18.88 5.83
CA THR A 53 0.51 19.93 6.42
C THR A 53 1.29 20.67 5.35
N HIS A 54 2.41 20.10 4.91
CA HIS A 54 3.40 20.78 4.07
C HIS A 54 3.63 20.08 2.74
N ARG A 55 2.92 18.98 2.47
CA ARG A 55 3.01 18.20 1.23
C ARG A 55 4.42 17.74 0.85
N GLY A 56 5.32 17.68 1.83
CA GLY A 56 6.65 17.09 1.69
C GLY A 56 6.76 15.81 2.50
N PHE A 57 7.98 15.39 2.81
CA PHE A 57 8.23 14.17 3.55
C PHE A 57 7.56 14.17 4.93
N ALA A 58 6.83 13.09 5.20
CA ALA A 58 6.14 12.84 6.46
C ALA A 58 7.07 12.53 7.65
N GLY A 59 8.35 12.24 7.36
CA GLY A 59 9.37 11.92 8.35
C GLY A 59 9.58 10.42 8.51
N THR A 60 10.84 10.02 8.68
CA THR A 60 11.25 8.61 8.74
C THR A 60 10.57 7.85 9.86
N GLY A 61 10.47 8.46 11.06
CA GLY A 61 9.81 7.86 12.21
C GLY A 61 8.35 7.50 11.91
N GLN A 62 7.60 8.45 11.34
CA GLN A 62 6.19 8.25 11.01
C GLN A 62 6.00 7.19 9.91
N ALA A 63 6.84 7.21 8.86
CA ALA A 63 6.77 6.20 7.80
C ALA A 63 7.06 4.79 8.33
N LEU A 64 8.11 4.63 9.16
CA LEU A 64 8.45 3.33 9.75
C LEU A 64 7.42 2.87 10.78
N GLU A 65 6.83 3.79 11.56
CA GLU A 65 5.75 3.47 12.47
C GLU A 65 4.55 2.88 11.72
N ARG A 66 4.17 3.42 10.56
CA ARG A 66 3.10 2.86 9.70
C ARG A 66 3.44 1.45 9.22
N VAL A 67 4.70 1.20 8.83
CA VAL A 67 5.18 -0.14 8.44
C VAL A 67 5.04 -1.11 9.62
N VAL A 68 5.60 -0.74 10.78
CA VAL A 68 5.61 -1.57 11.99
C VAL A 68 4.19 -1.83 12.48
N HIS A 69 3.32 -0.82 12.45
CA HIS A 69 1.92 -0.93 12.83
C HIS A 69 1.22 -2.00 12.00
N HIS A 70 1.31 -1.93 10.67
CA HIS A 70 0.66 -2.91 9.81
C HIS A 70 1.21 -4.32 10.05
N LEU A 71 2.53 -4.49 10.09
CA LEU A 71 3.16 -5.80 10.35
C LEU A 71 2.79 -6.38 11.72
N ALA A 72 2.74 -5.55 12.77
CA ALA A 72 2.38 -5.99 14.12
C ALA A 72 0.91 -6.41 14.22
N LYS A 73 0.00 -5.64 13.60
CA LYS A 73 -1.43 -5.96 13.56
C LYS A 73 -1.71 -7.24 12.76
N ARG A 74 -1.03 -7.44 11.62
CA ARG A 74 -1.07 -8.69 10.85
C ARG A 74 -0.61 -9.89 11.69
N ARG A 75 0.52 -9.76 12.38
CA ARG A 75 1.05 -10.83 13.25
C ARG A 75 0.11 -11.18 14.40
N ALA A 76 -0.65 -10.21 14.90
CA ALA A 76 -1.61 -10.39 15.97
C ALA A 76 -3.00 -10.89 15.48
N GLY A 77 -3.19 -11.09 14.17
CA GLY A 77 -4.48 -11.48 13.59
C GLY A 77 -5.54 -10.38 13.63
N LEU A 78 -5.14 -9.12 13.85
CA LEU A 78 -6.04 -7.96 13.87
C LEU A 78 -6.29 -7.39 12.47
N PHE A 79 -5.35 -7.61 11.55
CA PHE A 79 -5.52 -7.40 10.11
C PHE A 79 -5.26 -8.73 9.39
N ASP A 80 -5.66 -8.80 8.12
CA ASP A 80 -5.47 -10.00 7.30
C ASP A 80 -3.98 -10.40 7.25
N SER A 81 -3.67 -11.62 7.70
CA SER A 81 -2.29 -12.10 7.79
C SER A 81 -1.61 -12.22 6.42
N GLU A 82 -2.38 -12.43 5.36
CA GLU A 82 -1.91 -12.63 4.00
C GLU A 82 -1.82 -11.33 3.20
N GLU A 83 -2.36 -10.21 3.70
CA GLU A 83 -2.27 -8.92 3.02
C GLU A 83 -0.83 -8.36 3.02
N PRO A 84 -0.22 -8.08 1.86
CA PRO A 84 1.11 -7.46 1.81
C PRO A 84 1.14 -6.05 2.40
N THR A 85 2.28 -5.65 2.98
CA THR A 85 2.50 -4.26 3.43
C THR A 85 2.97 -3.41 2.26
N GLY A 86 2.08 -2.59 1.69
CA GLY A 86 2.42 -1.68 0.58
C GLY A 86 2.96 -0.30 0.98
N LEU A 87 3.94 0.19 0.23
CA LEU A 87 4.48 1.56 0.27
C LEU A 87 3.86 2.39 -0.86
N MET A 88 3.32 3.57 -0.54
CA MET A 88 2.76 4.52 -1.50
C MET A 88 3.75 5.65 -1.77
N THR A 89 3.92 5.99 -3.04
CA THR A 89 4.85 7.05 -3.50
C THR A 89 4.13 8.01 -4.43
N HIS A 90 4.58 9.25 -4.46
CA HIS A 90 4.04 10.32 -5.28
C HIS A 90 5.21 11.10 -5.88
N HIS A 91 5.79 10.56 -6.96
CA HIS A 91 7.04 11.08 -7.54
C HIS A 91 7.04 12.60 -7.79
N LEU A 92 5.89 13.19 -8.13
CA LEU A 92 5.75 14.64 -8.32
C LEU A 92 5.88 15.44 -7.01
N GLU A 93 5.47 14.87 -5.89
CA GLU A 93 5.49 15.50 -4.55
C GLU A 93 6.71 15.09 -3.72
N HIS A 94 7.56 14.20 -4.24
CA HIS A 94 8.75 13.77 -3.51
C HIS A 94 9.79 14.90 -3.44
N ASP A 95 10.09 15.33 -2.22
CA ASP A 95 11.33 16.05 -1.92
C ASP A 95 12.53 15.08 -1.78
N ALA A 96 13.71 15.63 -1.51
CA ALA A 96 14.93 14.84 -1.35
C ALA A 96 14.81 13.77 -0.24
N ALA A 97 14.15 14.09 0.87
CA ALA A 97 14.00 13.17 2.00
C ALA A 97 13.02 12.03 1.69
N CYS A 98 11.97 12.28 0.90
CA CYS A 98 11.13 11.21 0.34
C CYS A 98 11.96 10.22 -0.48
N TRP A 99 12.81 10.72 -1.39
CA TRP A 99 13.67 9.87 -2.22
C TRP A 99 14.69 9.09 -1.38
N GLU A 100 15.30 9.72 -0.37
CA GLU A 100 16.24 9.06 0.55
C GLU A 100 15.57 7.92 1.33
N LEU A 101 14.35 8.14 1.86
CA LEU A 101 13.60 7.08 2.53
C LEU A 101 13.33 5.91 1.57
N VAL A 102 12.83 6.19 0.36
CA VAL A 102 12.49 5.13 -0.61
C VAL A 102 13.74 4.33 -0.97
N ALA A 103 14.85 5.01 -1.28
CA ALA A 103 16.12 4.34 -1.59
C ALA A 103 16.61 3.47 -0.42
N ALA A 104 16.58 3.98 0.81
CA ALA A 104 16.98 3.22 1.99
C ALA A 104 16.04 2.04 2.27
N PHE A 105 14.73 2.23 2.11
CA PHE A 105 13.72 1.19 2.36
C PHE A 105 13.84 0.04 1.35
N VAL A 106 13.88 0.37 0.06
CA VAL A 106 14.03 -0.60 -1.04
C VAL A 106 15.42 -1.24 -1.02
N GLY A 107 16.47 -0.52 -0.62
CA GLY A 107 17.82 -1.07 -0.54
C GLY A 107 18.07 -2.00 0.66
N ARG A 108 17.40 -1.76 1.79
CA ARG A 108 17.65 -2.53 3.04
C ARG A 108 16.69 -3.68 3.26
N THR A 109 15.41 -3.52 2.94
CA THR A 109 14.40 -4.54 3.26
C THR A 109 14.62 -5.88 2.53
N PRO A 110 15.10 -5.95 1.26
CA PRO A 110 15.38 -7.24 0.61
C PRO A 110 16.48 -8.05 1.29
N LEU A 111 17.33 -7.42 2.10
CA LEU A 111 18.43 -8.09 2.82
C LEU A 111 17.94 -8.85 4.06
N HIS A 112 16.69 -8.66 4.47
CA HIS A 112 16.13 -9.34 5.64
C HIS A 112 15.47 -10.66 5.23
N PRO A 113 15.78 -11.80 5.89
CA PRO A 113 15.32 -13.13 5.45
C PRO A 113 13.79 -13.31 5.52
N ALA A 114 13.10 -12.51 6.33
CA ALA A 114 11.63 -12.52 6.43
C ALA A 114 10.91 -11.61 5.41
N VAL A 115 11.64 -10.93 4.52
CA VAL A 115 11.05 -10.02 3.52
C VAL A 115 11.07 -10.67 2.15
N ARG A 116 9.92 -10.65 1.48
CA ARG A 116 9.79 -10.94 0.05
C ARG A 116 9.18 -9.72 -0.64
N TRP A 117 9.89 -9.16 -1.61
CA TRP A 117 9.33 -8.16 -2.51
C TRP A 117 8.48 -8.85 -3.57
N LEU A 118 7.31 -8.29 -3.83
CA LEU A 118 6.30 -8.85 -4.73
C LEU A 118 6.19 -7.98 -5.97
N SER A 119 6.22 -8.60 -7.15
CA SER A 119 5.84 -7.91 -8.37
C SER A 119 4.34 -7.68 -8.44
N VAL A 120 3.91 -6.67 -9.20
CA VAL A 120 2.49 -6.44 -9.47
C VAL A 120 1.86 -7.68 -10.14
N ALA A 121 2.59 -8.36 -11.02
CA ALA A 121 2.08 -9.57 -11.66
C ALA A 121 1.76 -10.66 -10.62
N GLU A 122 2.62 -10.90 -9.64
CA GLU A 122 2.36 -11.88 -8.56
C GLU A 122 1.20 -11.48 -7.64
N LEU A 123 0.99 -10.18 -7.45
CA LEU A 123 -0.07 -9.66 -6.58
C LEU A 123 -1.47 -9.77 -7.20
N PHE A 124 -1.55 -9.82 -8.53
CA PHE A 124 -2.80 -9.80 -9.29
C PHE A 124 -2.95 -11.02 -10.23
N ALA A 125 -2.12 -12.05 -10.07
CA ALA A 125 -2.17 -13.31 -10.80
C ALA A 125 -3.34 -14.20 -10.35
#